data_AF-A0A0U3BBN2-F1
#
_entry.id   AF-A0A0U3BBN2-F1
#
_cell.length_a   1.000
_cell.length_b   1.000
_cell.length_c   1.000
_cell.angle_alpha   90.00
_cell.angle_beta   90.00
_cell.angle_gamma   90.00
#
_symmetry.space_group_name_H-M   'P 1'
#
loop_
_entity.id
_entity.type
_entity.pdbx_description
1 polymer ?
#
loop_
_entity_poly.entity_id
_entity_poly.type
_entity_poly.pdbx_seq_one_letter_code
_entity_poly.pdbx_strand_id
1 'polypeptide(L)' 'MRKATDGLNNIVAYDLEQEASLEQLFVFFDRSRDEDKILQCVNNGFRLYYHRLEKAPFNGPALRITN' A
#
# COMPACT_ATOMS: atom_id res chain seq x y z
N MET A 1 -12.84 5.04 6.17
CA MET A 1 -12.17 4.33 7.28
C MET A 1 -10.69 4.18 6.94
N ARG A 2 -9.79 4.70 7.76
CA ARG A 2 -8.33 4.65 7.52
C ARG A 2 -7.84 3.22 7.76
N LYS A 3 -7.55 2.47 6.69
CA LYS A 3 -6.92 1.12 6.82
C LYS A 3 -5.51 1.26 7.40
N ALA A 4 -5.24 0.51 8.46
CA ALA A 4 -3.93 0.29 9.06
C ALA A 4 -3.30 -1.00 8.46
N THR A 5 -2.29 -1.57 9.12
CA THR A 5 -1.53 -2.74 8.65
C THR A 5 -2.40 -3.91 8.19
N ASP A 6 -3.26 -4.47 9.04
CA ASP A 6 -4.03 -5.68 8.70
C ASP A 6 -4.98 -5.43 7.53
N GLY A 7 -5.56 -4.24 7.48
CA GLY A 7 -6.46 -3.84 6.41
C GLY A 7 -5.76 -3.69 5.05
N LEU A 8 -4.46 -3.38 5.04
CA LEU A 8 -3.61 -3.33 3.84
C LEU A 8 -3.08 -4.71 3.48
N ASN A 9 -2.66 -5.51 4.46
CA ASN A 9 -2.23 -6.89 4.23
C ASN A 9 -3.36 -7.74 3.63
N ASN A 10 -4.61 -7.53 4.08
CA ASN A 10 -5.77 -8.19 3.48
C ASN A 10 -5.97 -7.80 2.00
N ILE A 11 -5.63 -6.57 1.59
CA ILE A 11 -5.70 -6.19 0.18
C ILE A 11 -4.62 -6.95 -0.61
N VAL A 12 -3.41 -7.08 -0.05
CA VAL A 12 -2.35 -7.90 -0.67
C VAL A 12 -2.80 -9.36 -0.83
N ALA A 13 -3.37 -9.94 0.21
CA ALA A 13 -3.78 -11.35 0.21
C ALA A 13 -4.98 -11.63 -0.72
N TYR A 14 -6.02 -10.80 -0.67
CA TYR A 14 -7.30 -11.11 -1.30
C TYR A 14 -7.55 -10.37 -2.61
N ASP A 15 -7.06 -9.14 -2.77
CA ASP A 15 -7.29 -8.36 -3.98
C ASP A 15 -6.13 -8.53 -4.98
N LEU A 16 -4.90 -8.71 -4.47
CA LEU A 16 -3.70 -8.95 -5.29
C LEU A 16 -3.36 -10.44 -5.45
N GLU A 17 -4.05 -11.32 -4.73
CA GLU A 17 -3.79 -12.77 -4.69
C GLU A 17 -2.30 -13.11 -4.43
N GLN A 18 -1.65 -12.32 -3.58
CA GLN A 18 -0.22 -12.44 -3.26
C GLN A 18 0.01 -12.52 -1.76
N GLU A 19 1.14 -13.10 -1.36
CA GLU A 19 1.59 -13.07 0.02
C GLU A 19 2.61 -11.94 0.22
N ALA A 20 2.46 -11.16 1.29
CA ALA A 20 3.39 -10.08 1.60
C ALA A 20 4.76 -10.65 2.05
N SER A 21 5.71 -10.72 1.14
CA SER A 21 7.07 -11.23 1.42
C SER A 21 8.04 -10.12 1.88
N LEU A 22 9.17 -10.52 2.47
CA LEU A 22 10.23 -9.60 2.91
C LEU A 22 10.91 -8.87 1.74
N GLU A 23 10.79 -9.39 0.52
CA GLU A 23 11.45 -8.85 -0.69
C GLU A 23 10.58 -7.82 -1.43
N GLN A 24 9.35 -7.58 -0.95
CA GLN A 24 8.37 -6.75 -1.62
C GLN A 24 7.97 -5.53 -0.78
N LEU A 25 7.68 -4.44 -1.48
CA LEU A 25 7.05 -3.24 -0.93
C LEU A 25 5.72 -3.01 -1.65
N PHE A 26 4.66 -2.85 -0.87
CA PHE A 26 3.33 -2.54 -1.40
C PHE A 26 3.03 -1.07 -1.14
N VAL A 27 2.91 -0.28 -2.21
CA VAL A 27 2.59 1.14 -2.14
C VAL A 27 1.11 1.33 -2.44
N PHE A 28 0.39 1.90 -1.49
CA PHE A 28 -1.01 2.22 -1.58
C PHE A 28 -1.16 3.73 -1.65
N PHE A 29 -1.87 4.19 -2.67
CA PHE A 29 -2.31 5.57 -2.74
C PHE A 29 -3.74 5.67 -2.20
N ASP A 30 -4.03 6.78 -1.55
CA ASP A 30 -5.40 7.15 -1.26
C ASP A 30 -6.15 7.53 -2.56
N ARG A 31 -7.44 7.87 -2.46
CA ARG A 31 -8.25 8.18 -3.65
C ARG A 31 -7.83 9.49 -4.31
N SER A 32 -7.43 10.49 -3.52
CA SER A 32 -6.92 11.78 -4.06
C SER A 32 -5.49 11.65 -4.60
N ARG A 33 -4.78 10.57 -4.25
CA ARG A 33 -3.35 10.37 -4.51
C ARG A 33 -2.48 11.47 -3.93
N ASP A 34 -2.93 12.09 -2.84
CA ASP A 34 -2.19 13.08 -2.07
C ASP A 34 -1.49 12.45 -0.85
N GLU A 35 -1.81 11.19 -0.55
CA GLU A 35 -1.15 10.41 0.48
C GLU A 35 -0.74 9.04 -0.06
N ASP A 36 0.46 8.60 0.36
CA ASP A 36 0.94 7.26 0.13
C ASP A 36 1.18 6.50 1.44
N LYS A 37 0.92 5.21 1.37
CA LYS A 37 1.20 4.26 2.44
C LYS A 37 2.06 3.15 1.87
N ILE A 38 3.17 2.86 2.53
CA ILE A 38 4.05 1.76 2.13
C ILE A 38 3.98 0.68 3.19
N LEU A 39 3.50 -0.50 2.80
CA LEU A 39 3.51 -1.70 3.62
C LEU A 39 4.76 -2.51 3.30
N GLN A 40 5.54 -2.81 4.33
CA GLN A 40 6.74 -3.64 4.25
C GLN A 40 6.62 -4.78 5.26
N CYS A 41 6.79 -6.02 4.80
CA CYS A 41 6.95 -7.17 5.69
C CYS A 41 8.34 -7.12 6.35
N VAL A 42 8.41 -7.43 7.64
CA VAL A 42 9.65 -7.54 8.42
C VAL A 42 9.60 -8.82 9.25
N ASN A 43 10.77 -9.29 9.72
CA ASN A 43 10.89 -10.60 10.41
C ASN A 43 9.84 -10.88 11.51
N ASN A 44 9.33 -9.84 12.18
CA ASN A 44 8.33 -9.97 13.24
C ASN A 44 7.08 -9.10 13.01
N GLY A 45 6.64 -8.98 11.76
CA GLY A 45 5.36 -8.35 11.42
C GLY A 45 5.49 -7.38 10.26
N PHE A 46 4.96 -6.17 10.41
CA PHE A 46 4.89 -5.21 9.32
C PHE A 46 5.31 -3.82 9.77
N ARG A 47 5.95 -3.09 8.85
CA ARG A 47 6.14 -1.65 8.94
C ARG A 47 5.18 -0.96 8.00
N LEU A 48 4.59 0.12 8.49
CA LEU A 48 3.73 1.00 7.70
C LEU A 48 4.35 2.39 7.68
N TYR A 49 4.84 2.80 6.53
CA TYR A 49 5.29 4.17 6.30
C TYR A 49 4.12 5.00 5.78
N TYR A 50 4.01 6.23 6.26
CA TYR A 50 2.97 7.17 5.86
C TYR A 50 3.64 8.45 5.39
N HIS A 51 3.32 8.86 4.18
CA HIS A 51 3.86 10.06 3.58
C HIS A 51 2.75 10.85 2.88
N ARG A 52 2.80 12.17 3.05
CA ARG A 52 1.85 13.09 2.42
C ARG A 52 2.58 13.78 1.29
N LEU A 53 2.02 13.69 0.09
CA LEU A 53 2.57 14.30 -1.11
C LEU A 53 2.20 15.79 -1.11
N GLU A 54 3.19 16.65 -0.87
CA GLU A 54 2.96 18.10 -0.78
C GLU A 54 2.92 18.82 -2.13
N LYS A 55 3.39 18.19 -3.21
CA LYS A 55 3.47 18.78 -4.56
C LYS A 55 2.79 17.88 -5.59
N ALA A 56 1.48 18.09 -5.75
CA ALA A 56 0.59 17.44 -6.72
C ALA A 56 0.42 15.91 -6.53
N PRO A 57 -0.73 15.35 -6.96
CA PRO A 57 -0.97 13.92 -6.85
C PRO A 57 0.03 13.10 -7.67
N PHE A 58 0.30 11.87 -7.22
CA PHE A 58 1.19 10.97 -7.94
C PHE A 58 0.67 10.64 -9.35
N ASN A 59 1.43 11.07 -10.37
CA ASN A 59 1.11 10.93 -11.80
C ASN A 59 1.77 9.71 -12.47
N GLY A 60 2.45 8.84 -11.73
CA GLY A 60 3.04 7.62 -12.27
C GLY A 60 2.01 6.52 -12.60
N PRO A 61 2.45 5.38 -13.17
CA PRO A 61 1.55 4.29 -13.52
C PRO A 61 0.87 3.75 -12.25
N ALA A 62 -0.45 3.79 -12.24
CA ALA A 62 -1.23 3.11 -11.22
C ALA A 62 -1.60 1.73 -11.76
N LEU A 63 -1.10 0.67 -11.12
CA LEU A 63 -1.66 -0.67 -11.31
C LEU A 63 -3.10 -0.63 -10.80
N ARG A 64 -4.05 -0.69 -11.74
CA ARG A 64 -5.48 -0.73 -11.41
C ARG A 64 -5.91 -2.19 -11.51
N ILE A 65 -6.10 -2.82 -10.36
CA ILE A 65 -6.72 -4.14 -10.31
C ILE A 65 -8.19 -3.94 -10.68
N THR A 66 -8.58 -4.47 -11.82
CA THR A 66 -9.99 -4.62 -12.23
C THR A 66 -10.42 -6.04 -11.87
N ASN A 67 -11.45 -6.17 -11.04
CA ASN A 67 -12.16 -7.43 -10.82
C ASN A 67 -12.83 -7.91 -12.12
#